data_AF-A0A6V7LI99-F1
#
_entry.id   AF-A0A6V7LI99-F1
#
_cell.length_a   1.000
_cell.length_b   1.000
_cell.length_c   1.000
_cell.angle_alpha   90.00
_cell.angle_beta   90.00
_cell.angle_gamma   90.00
#
_symmetry.space_group_name_H-M   'P 1'
#
loop_
_entity.id
_entity.type
_entity.pdbx_description
1 polymer ?
#
loop_
_entity_poly.entity_id
_entity_poly.type
_entity_poly.pdbx_seq_one_letter_code
_entity_poly.pdbx_strand_id
1 'polypeptide(L)' 'LELRLLKPMVCEKGQRFTLRDGSITLGTGVVTNVFKPMTDKERVSLLDGKKAREKKAAAN' A
#
# COMPACT_ATOMS: atom_id res chain seq x y z
N LEU A 1 5.64 3.72 9.98
CA LEU A 1 4.64 2.74 9.52
C LEU A 1 3.88 3.40 8.38
N GLU A 2 3.92 2.85 7.17
CA GLU A 2 3.33 3.48 5.97
C GLU A 2 2.52 2.43 5.21
N LEU A 3 1.34 2.81 4.72
CA LEU A 3 0.45 1.94 3.96
C LEU A 3 0.46 2.37 2.50
N ARG A 4 0.72 1.40 1.61
CA ARG A 4 0.68 1.60 0.15
C ARG A 4 -0.52 0.85 -0.42
N LEU A 5 -1.42 1.58 -1.07
CA LEU A 5 -2.61 1.01 -1.69
C LEU A 5 -2.29 0.54 -3.12
N LEU A 6 -2.84 -0.60 -3.51
CA LEU A 6 -2.62 -1.19 -4.84
C LEU A 6 -3.23 -0.31 -5.96
N LYS A 7 -4.43 0.21 -5.72
CA LYS A 7 -5.14 1.08 -6.66
C LYS A 7 -5.07 2.53 -6.18
N PRO A 8 -5.06 3.50 -7.10
CA PRO A 8 -5.26 4.91 -6.74
C PRO A 8 -6.62 5.04 -6.04
N MET A 9 -6.60 5.63 -4.85
CA MET A 9 -7.79 5.92 -4.06
C MET A 9 -7.76 7.39 -3.67
N VAL A 10 -8.95 7.97 -3.47
CA VAL A 10 -9.07 9.29 -2.87
C VAL A 10 -8.97 9.11 -1.36
N CYS A 11 -7.99 9.76 -0.73
CA CYS A 11 -7.81 9.73 0.72
C CYS A 11 -7.51 11.14 1.21
N GLU A 12 -8.14 11.53 2.31
CA GLU A 12 -7.96 12.84 2.94
C GLU A 12 -7.39 12.69 4.36
N LYS A 13 -6.67 13.72 4.82
CA LYS A 13 -6.18 13.74 6.21
C LYS A 13 -7.37 13.82 7.16
N GLY A 14 -7.35 13.01 8.21
CA GLY A 14 -8.46 12.87 9.17
C GLY A 14 -9.51 11.84 8.76
N GLN A 15 -9.44 11.28 7.55
CA GLN A 15 -10.36 10.24 7.12
C GLN A 15 -10.14 8.96 7.94
N ARG A 16 -11.24 8.38 8.44
CA ARG A 16 -11.22 7.10 9.17
C ARG A 16 -11.25 5.94 8.18
N PHE A 17 -10.50 4.89 8.47
CA PHE A 17 -10.49 3.65 7.68
C PHE A 17 -10.51 2.42 8.58
N THR A 18 -10.91 1.28 8.00
CA THR A 18 -10.90 -0.03 8.68
C THR A 18 -10.03 -1.00 7.89
N LEU A 19 -9.12 -1.71 8.55
CA LEU A 19 -8.41 -2.85 8.00
C LEU A 19 -9.26 -4.10 8.20
N ARG A 20 -9.56 -4.80 7.10
CA ARG A 20 -10.35 -6.02 7.10
C ARG A 20 -9.54 -7.16 6.49
N ASP A 21 -9.60 -8.32 7.10
CA ASP A 21 -9.16 -9.58 6.50
C ASP A 21 -10.40 -10.44 6.26
N GLY A 22 -10.81 -10.52 5.00
CA GLY A 22 -12.10 -11.09 4.61
C GLY A 22 -13.28 -10.37 5.27
N SER A 23 -13.97 -11.09 6.16
CA SER A 23 -15.16 -10.60 6.87
C SER A 23 -14.86 -9.99 8.24
N ILE A 24 -13.64 -10.11 8.77
CA ILE A 24 -13.28 -9.66 10.11
C ILE A 24 -12.55 -8.32 10.03
N THR A 25 -12.93 -7.37 10.89
CA THR A 25 -12.20 -6.10 11.05
C THR A 25 -11.03 -6.29 12.00
N LEU A 26 -9.81 -6.23 11.45
CA LEU A 26 -8.57 -6.33 12.22
C LEU A 26 -8.26 -5.05 13.00
N GLY A 27 -8.70 -3.89 12.49
CA GLY A 27 -8.44 -2.63 13.16
C GLY A 27 -9.09 -1.43 12.49
N THR A 28 -9.09 -0.33 13.22
CA THR A 28 -9.55 0.97 12.75
C THR A 28 -8.44 2.00 12.89
N GLY A 29 -8.37 2.97 11.98
CA GLY A 29 -7.33 3.97 11.95
C GLY A 29 -7.79 5.29 11.36
N VAL A 30 -6.96 6.32 11.51
CA VAL A 30 -7.16 7.66 10.94
C VAL A 30 -5.96 7.99 10.06
N VAL A 31 -6.21 8.53 8.86
CA VAL A 31 -5.16 8.99 7.96
C VAL A 31 -4.52 10.26 8.53
N THR A 32 -3.24 10.20 8.89
CA THR A 32 -2.52 11.35 9.44
C THR A 32 -1.96 12.25 8.34
N ASN A 33 -1.29 11.66 7.34
CA ASN A 33 -0.72 12.37 6.19
C ASN A 33 -0.87 11.54 4.92
N VAL A 34 -1.10 12.22 3.79
CA VAL A 34 -1.14 11.63 2.45
C VAL A 34 0.19 11.92 1.77
N PHE A 35 0.93 10.87 1.43
CA PHE A 35 2.21 10.98 0.74
C PHE A 35 2.03 11.16 -0.78
N LYS A 36 3.08 11.61 -1.47
CA LYS A 36 3.05 11.76 -2.93
C LYS A 36 2.75 10.42 -3.61
N PRO A 37 2.01 10.43 -4.73
CA PRO A 37 1.70 9.20 -5.46
C PRO A 37 2.98 8.51 -5.92
N MET A 38 2.97 7.18 -5.85
CA MET A 38 4.09 6.35 -6.31
C MET A 38 4.33 6.52 -7.81
N THR A 39 5.59 6.47 -8.21
CA THR A 39 5.99 6.52 -9.62
C THR A 39 5.67 5.20 -10.32
N ASP A 40 5.50 5.22 -11.66
CA ASP A 40 5.09 4.03 -12.42
C ASP A 40 6.03 2.83 -12.24
N LYS A 41 7.33 3.08 -12.02
CA LYS A 41 8.33 2.05 -11.73
C LYS A 41 8.06 1.32 -10.42
N GLU A 42 7.62 2.03 -9.39
CA GLU A 42 7.31 1.44 -8.09
C GLU A 42 5.96 0.71 -8.12
N ARG A 43 4.99 1.21 -8.90
CA ARG A 43 3.73 0.49 -9.16
C ARG A 43 3.98 -0.87 -9.79
N VAL A 44 4.81 -0.93 -10.84
CA VAL A 44 5.19 -2.19 -11.50
C VAL A 44 5.84 -3.14 -10.51
N SER A 45 6.73 -2.67 -9.63
CA SER A 45 7.38 -3.52 -8.62
C SER A 45 6.43 -4.13 -7.58
N LEU A 46 5.31 -3.46 -7.27
CA LEU A 46 4.28 -3.95 -6.35
C LEU A 46 3.33 -4.95 -7.02
N LEU A 47 3.03 -4.72 -8.29
CA LEU A 47 2.21 -5.58 -9.14
C LEU A 47 2.96 -6.85 -9.59
N ASP A 48 4.28 -6.78 -9.73
CA ASP A 48 5.09 -7.93 -10.09
C ASP A 48 5.00 -9.02 -8.99
N GLY A 49 4.72 -10.24 -9.41
CA GLY A 49 4.56 -11.41 -8.54
C GLY A 49 5.84 -11.80 -7.78
N LYS A 50 5.71 -12.74 -6.82
CA LYS A 50 6.80 -13.22 -5.92
C LYS A 50 8.17 -13.39 -6.61
N LYS A 51 8.19 -13.93 -7.84
CA LYS A 51 9.43 -14.16 -8.63
C LYS A 51 10.25 -12.89 -8.94
N ALA A 52 9.62 -11.72 -9.08
CA ALA A 52 10.35 -10.49 -9.42
C ALA A 52 10.84 -9.74 -8.17
N ARG A 53 10.11 -9.85 -7.05
CA ARG A 53 10.51 -9.26 -5.76
C ARG A 53 11.74 -9.97 -5.19
N GLU A 54 11.78 -11.29 -5.27
CA GLU A 54 12.93 -12.09 -4.82
C GLU A 54 14.18 -11.83 -5.68
N LYS A 55 14.04 -11.65 -7.00
CA LYS A 55 15.16 -11.34 -7.89
C LYS A 55 15.74 -9.93 -7.68
N LYS A 56 14.93 -8.98 -7.21
CA LYS A 56 15.39 -7.62 -6.82
C LYS A 56 15.96 -7.58 -5.40
N ALA A 57 15.50 -8.44 -4.50
CA ALA A 57 16.07 -8.58 -3.16
C ALA A 57 17.46 -9.26 -3.16
N ALA A 58 17.72 -10.15 -4.13
CA ALA A 58 19.02 -10.83 -4.28
C ALA A 58 20.07 -10.01 -5.07
N ALA A 59 19.73 -8.82 -5.57
CA ALA A 59 20.60 -7.97 -6.38
C ALA A 59 21.15 -6.75 -5.62
N ASN A 60 21.02 -6.73 -4.29
CA ASN A 60 21.54 -5.69 -3.40
C ASN A 60 22.56 -6.30 -2.43
#